data_AF-A0A2K8NQJ2-F1
#
_entry.id   AF-A0A2K8NQJ2-F1
#
_cell.length_a   1.000
_cell.length_b   1.000
_cell.length_c   1.000
_cell.angle_alpha   90.00
_cell.angle_beta   90.00
_cell.angle_gamma   90.00
#
_symmetry.space_group_name_H-M   'P 1'
#
loop_
_entity.id
_entity.type
_entity.pdbx_description
1 polymer ?
#
loop_
_entity_poly.entity_id
_entity_poly.type
_entity_poly.pdbx_seq_one_letter_code
_entity_poly.pdbx_strand_id
1 'polypeptide(L)'
;MTYLKIDEVIKKIMVLHNLSFKETQEKVFINHIEMFYNRLLNNENVGIELTETLKKQISLSVWVRAEKFINDFLKVMNQNLGNKILEVPEIELFLVATHLLLL
;
A
#
# COMPACT_ATOMS: atom_id res chain seq x y z
N MET A 1 -18.05 13.45 12.80
CA MET A 1 -16.77 12.82 12.44
C MET A 1 -16.90 12.36 11.00
N THR A 2 -16.24 13.03 10.05
CA THR A 2 -16.37 12.71 8.63
C THR A 2 -15.41 11.55 8.32
N TYR A 3 -15.93 10.36 8.07
CA TYR A 3 -15.11 9.25 7.59
C TYR A 3 -14.64 9.59 6.17
N LEU A 4 -13.34 9.82 6.00
CA LEU A 4 -12.76 9.93 4.66
C LEU A 4 -12.91 8.59 3.96
N LYS A 5 -13.28 8.61 2.67
CA LYS A 5 -13.27 7.41 1.86
C LYS A 5 -11.83 6.93 1.65
N ILE A 6 -11.64 5.62 1.50
CA ILE A 6 -10.30 5.01 1.41
C ILE A 6 -9.53 5.59 0.21
N ASP A 7 -10.16 5.73 -0.95
CA ASP A 7 -9.59 6.36 -2.14
C ASP A 7 -9.10 7.80 -1.90
N GLU A 8 -9.85 8.60 -1.14
CA GLU A 8 -9.45 9.97 -0.77
C GLU A 8 -8.22 9.97 0.14
N VAL A 9 -8.13 9.02 1.07
CA VAL A 9 -6.94 8.86 1.93
C VAL A 9 -5.75 8.46 1.08
N ILE A 10 -5.90 7.46 0.20
CA ILE A 10 -4.84 7.00 -0.70
C ILE A 10 -4.30 8.16 -1.52
N LYS A 11 -5.17 8.96 -2.15
CA LYS A 11 -4.77 10.13 -2.95
C LYS A 11 -4.00 11.17 -2.14
N LYS A 12 -4.41 11.42 -0.88
CA LYS A 12 -3.66 12.34 0.00
C LYS A 12 -2.26 11.82 0.32
N ILE A 13 -2.11 10.53 0.60
CA ILE A 13 -0.81 9.92 0.85
C ILE A 13 0.04 9.91 -0.43
N MET A 14 -0.55 9.67 -1.60
CA MET A 14 0.15 9.79 -2.88
C MET A 14 0.77 11.18 -3.07
N VAL A 15 0.00 12.24 -2.81
CA VAL A 15 0.50 13.63 -2.85
C VAL A 15 1.63 13.84 -1.85
N LEU A 16 1.49 13.37 -0.61
CA LEU A 16 2.54 13.47 0.43
C LEU A 16 3.86 12.81 0.00
N HIS A 17 3.77 11.74 -0.79
CA HIS A 17 4.90 10.95 -1.26
C HIS A 17 5.38 11.32 -2.67
N ASN A 18 4.84 12.41 -3.25
CA ASN A 18 5.10 12.84 -4.62
C ASN A 18 4.95 11.69 -5.64
N LEU A 19 3.87 10.91 -5.52
CA LEU A 19 3.52 9.85 -6.46
C LEU A 19 2.64 10.44 -7.56
N SER A 20 3.07 10.32 -8.82
CA SER A 20 2.32 10.77 -9.99
C SER A 20 2.29 9.64 -11.01
N PHE A 21 1.12 9.04 -11.17
CA PHE A 21 0.90 7.95 -12.12
C PHE A 21 0.12 8.46 -13.34
N LYS A 22 0.19 7.74 -14.47
CA LYS A 22 -0.80 7.93 -15.53
C LYS A 22 -2.17 7.47 -15.02
N GLU A 23 -3.25 8.05 -15.54
CA GLU A 23 -4.63 7.82 -15.05
C GLU A 23 -4.99 6.33 -14.87
N THR A 24 -4.64 5.47 -15.84
CA THR A 24 -4.92 4.02 -15.73
C THR A 24 -4.08 3.35 -14.64
N GLN A 25 -2.80 3.72 -14.50
CA GLN A 25 -1.93 3.19 -13.45
C GLN A 25 -2.38 3.64 -12.07
N GLU A 26 -2.84 4.90 -11.93
CA GLU A 26 -3.41 5.42 -10.69
C GLU A 26 -4.63 4.60 -10.25
N LYS A 27 -5.57 4.34 -11.16
CA LYS A 27 -6.76 3.52 -10.85
C LYS A 27 -6.39 2.12 -10.37
N VAL A 28 -5.43 1.48 -11.04
CA VAL A 28 -4.96 0.14 -10.64
C VAL A 28 -4.26 0.19 -9.28
N PHE A 29 -3.43 1.21 -9.03
CA PHE A 29 -2.76 1.40 -7.75
C PHE A 29 -3.75 1.60 -6.61
N ILE A 30 -4.72 2.52 -6.77
CA ILE A 30 -5.77 2.77 -5.76
C ILE A 30 -6.54 1.49 -5.47
N ASN A 31 -7.02 0.79 -6.51
CA ASN A 31 -7.75 -0.46 -6.34
C ASN A 31 -6.91 -1.53 -5.61
N HIS A 32 -5.61 -1.62 -5.91
CA HIS A 32 -4.73 -2.54 -5.21
C HIS A 32 -4.62 -2.19 -3.71
N ILE A 33 -4.39 -0.92 -3.35
CA ILE A 33 -4.30 -0.51 -1.95
C ILE A 33 -5.63 -0.74 -1.20
N GLU A 34 -6.77 -0.49 -1.84
CA GLU A 34 -8.09 -0.80 -1.28
C GLU A 34 -8.26 -2.30 -1.01
N MET A 35 -7.93 -3.15 -1.99
CA MET A 35 -8.00 -4.60 -1.84
C MET A 35 -7.04 -5.13 -0.76
N PHE A 36 -5.80 -4.62 -0.73
CA PHE A 36 -4.83 -4.93 0.32
C PHE A 36 -5.40 -4.61 1.69
N TYR A 37 -5.96 -3.41 1.88
CA TYR A 37 -6.51 -3.00 3.16
C TYR A 37 -7.69 -3.88 3.59
N ASN A 38 -8.59 -4.23 2.65
CA ASN A 38 -9.69 -5.14 2.92
C ASN A 38 -9.17 -6.53 3.34
N ARG A 39 -8.18 -7.09 2.65
CA ARG A 39 -7.55 -8.37 3.06
C ARG A 39 -6.95 -8.28 4.45
N LEU A 40 -6.23 -7.19 4.74
CA LEU A 40 -5.59 -6.95 6.03
C LEU A 40 -6.59 -6.89 7.18
N LEU A 41 -7.76 -6.27 6.97
CA LEU A 41 -8.83 -6.23 7.97
C LEU A 41 -9.46 -7.61 8.23
N ASN A 42 -9.57 -8.43 7.19
CA ASN A 42 -10.17 -9.76 7.24
C ASN A 42 -9.15 -10.89 7.53
N ASN A 43 -7.87 -10.55 7.73
CA ASN A 43 -6.78 -11.51 7.92
C ASN A 43 -6.66 -12.52 6.75
N GLU A 44 -6.90 -12.05 5.53
CA GLU A 44 -6.79 -12.83 4.30
C GLU A 44 -5.39 -12.71 3.69
N ASN A 45 -4.95 -13.76 3.00
CA ASN A 45 -3.67 -13.79 2.29
C ASN A 45 -3.90 -13.67 0.77
N VAL A 46 -2.96 -13.05 0.07
CA VAL A 46 -2.93 -12.97 -1.40
C VAL A 46 -2.80 -14.36 -2.05
N GLY A 47 -2.32 -15.36 -1.31
CA GLY A 47 -2.16 -16.74 -1.81
C GLY A 47 -0.95 -16.93 -2.73
N ILE A 48 0.01 -15.99 -2.67
CA ILE A 48 1.26 -16.03 -3.41
C ILE A 48 2.41 -15.94 -2.40
N GLU A 49 3.39 -16.83 -2.53
CA GLU A 49 4.62 -16.78 -1.73
C GLU A 49 5.66 -15.86 -2.39
N LEU A 50 6.23 -14.96 -1.59
CA LEU A 50 7.31 -14.09 -2.02
C LEU A 50 8.63 -14.85 -2.01
N THR A 51 9.18 -15.15 -3.19
CA THR A 51 10.48 -15.81 -3.31
C THR A 51 11.64 -14.81 -3.21
N GLU A 52 12.80 -15.26 -2.75
CA GLU A 52 14.03 -14.46 -2.71
C GLU A 52 14.45 -13.92 -4.09
N THR A 53 14.15 -14.66 -5.16
CA THR A 53 14.40 -14.21 -6.54
C THR A 53 13.56 -12.99 -6.91
N LEU A 54 12.30 -12.95 -6.45
CA LEU A 54 11.40 -11.81 -6.65
C LEU A 54 11.85 -10.61 -5.81
N LYS A 55 12.22 -10.83 -4.54
CA LYS A 55 12.69 -9.75 -3.65
C LYS A 55 13.86 -8.96 -4.24
N LYS A 56 14.79 -9.68 -4.89
CA LYS A 56 15.97 -9.09 -5.55
C LYS A 56 15.64 -8.19 -6.75
N GLN A 57 14.41 -8.24 -7.28
CA GLN A 57 13.98 -7.37 -8.38
C GLN A 57 13.68 -5.93 -7.92
N ILE A 58 13.47 -5.72 -6.61
CA ILE A 58 13.15 -4.42 -6.04
C ILE A 58 14.37 -3.89 -5.30
N SER A 59 14.81 -2.66 -5.62
CA SER A 59 15.91 -2.03 -4.91
C SER A 59 15.50 -1.63 -3.49
N LEU A 60 16.49 -1.53 -2.59
CA LEU A 60 16.24 -1.13 -1.19
C LEU A 60 15.53 0.24 -1.10
N SER A 61 15.84 1.18 -1.98
CA SER A 61 15.18 2.51 -1.97
C SER A 61 13.70 2.43 -2.31
N VAL A 62 13.30 1.54 -3.23
CA VAL A 62 11.90 1.34 -3.62
C VAL A 62 11.14 0.61 -2.51
N TRP A 63 11.79 -0.39 -1.87
CA TRP A 63 11.26 -1.05 -0.68
C TRP A 63 10.94 -0.07 0.44
N VAL A 64 11.93 0.75 0.84
CA VAL A 64 11.75 1.76 1.89
C VAL A 64 10.65 2.76 1.54
N ARG A 65 10.51 3.13 0.25
CA ARG A 65 9.43 4.00 -0.20
C ARG A 65 8.06 3.34 -0.06
N ALA A 66 7.93 2.06 -0.42
CA ALA A 66 6.69 1.30 -0.29
C ALA A 66 6.29 1.13 1.19
N GLU A 67 7.24 0.77 2.06
CA GLU A 67 7.02 0.68 3.51
C GLU A 67 6.55 2.02 4.08
N LYS A 68 7.22 3.12 3.74
CA LYS A 68 6.84 4.44 4.23
C LYS A 68 5.43 4.83 3.77
N PHE A 69 5.10 4.57 2.51
CA PHE A 69 3.76 4.83 1.97
C PHE A 69 2.70 4.04 2.74
N ILE A 70 2.90 2.73 2.93
CA ILE A 70 1.94 1.86 3.62
C ILE A 70 1.81 2.25 5.09
N ASN A 71 2.91 2.56 5.77
CA ASN A 71 2.87 2.98 7.17
C ASN A 71 2.09 4.30 7.36
N ASP A 72 2.31 5.28 6.47
CA ASP A 72 1.56 6.54 6.53
C ASP A 72 0.07 6.33 6.23
N PHE A 73 -0.27 5.48 5.25
CA PHE A 73 -1.64 5.09 4.96
C PHE A 73 -2.31 4.41 6.16
N LEU A 74 -1.68 3.38 6.72
CA LEU A 74 -2.22 2.64 7.86
C LEU A 74 -2.31 3.51 9.12
N LYS A 75 -1.42 4.47 9.31
CA LYS A 75 -1.52 5.43 10.43
C LYS A 75 -2.81 6.24 10.35
N VAL A 76 -3.17 6.74 9.17
CA VAL A 76 -4.43 7.48 8.97
C VAL A 76 -5.63 6.55 9.11
N MET A 77 -5.56 5.33 8.56
CA MET A 77 -6.65 4.37 8.65
C MET A 77 -6.88 3.84 10.07
N ASN A 78 -5.81 3.56 10.83
CA ASN A 78 -5.89 3.06 12.20
C ASN A 78 -6.36 4.12 13.20
N GLN A 79 -6.10 5.41 12.95
CA GLN A 79 -6.75 6.49 13.69
C GLN A 79 -8.27 6.42 13.57
N ASN A 80 -8.79 5.98 12.41
CA ASN A 80 -10.23 5.80 12.19
C ASN A 80 -10.77 4.50 12.82
N LEU A 81 -9.91 3.51 13.11
CA LEU A 81 -10.28 2.20 13.65
C LEU A 81 -9.96 2.00 15.14
N GLY A 82 -9.37 2.98 15.83
CA GLY A 82 -9.06 2.88 17.26
C GLY A 82 -7.77 2.14 17.61
N ASN A 83 -6.69 2.35 16.83
CA ASN A 83 -5.33 1.87 17.12
C ASN A 83 -5.14 0.34 17.10
N LYS A 84 -5.80 -0.37 16.18
CA LYS A 84 -5.44 -1.76 15.89
C LYS A 84 -4.04 -1.82 15.26
N ILE A 85 -3.15 -2.64 15.82
CA ILE A 85 -1.87 -2.96 15.20
C ILE A 85 -2.14 -3.98 14.10
N LEU A 86 -1.84 -3.61 12.85
CA LEU A 86 -1.98 -4.48 11.69
C LEU A 86 -0.58 -4.84 11.19
N GLU A 87 -0.28 -6.14 11.16
CA GLU A 87 0.97 -6.63 10.60
C GLU A 87 0.85 -6.73 9.09
N VAL A 88 1.71 -6.01 8.37
CA VAL A 88 1.68 -5.97 6.91
C VAL A 88 2.48 -7.15 6.36
N PRO A 89 1.87 -8.05 5.56
CA PRO A 89 2.62 -9.12 4.91
C PRO A 89 3.69 -8.57 3.96
N GLU A 90 4.89 -9.15 3.98
CA GLU A 90 6.00 -8.74 3.11
C GLU A 90 5.64 -8.79 1.62
N ILE A 91 4.79 -9.73 1.21
CA ILE A 91 4.28 -9.84 -0.16
C ILE A 91 3.47 -8.60 -0.58
N GLU A 92 2.68 -8.00 0.32
CA GLU A 92 1.91 -6.80 0.01
C GLU A 92 2.85 -5.59 -0.19
N LEU A 93 3.89 -5.48 0.65
CA LEU A 93 4.95 -4.48 0.47
C LEU A 93 5.66 -4.65 -0.87
N PHE A 94 5.97 -5.89 -1.27
CA PHE A 94 6.53 -6.20 -2.59
C PHE A 94 5.60 -5.74 -3.72
N LEU A 95 4.31 -6.08 -3.66
CA LEU A 95 3.34 -5.71 -4.68
C LEU A 95 3.21 -4.19 -4.78
N VAL A 96 3.15 -3.47 -3.66
CA VAL A 96 3.16 -2.00 -3.65
C VAL A 96 4.43 -1.46 -4.29
N ALA A 97 5.60 -2.00 -3.93
CA ALA A 97 6.88 -1.62 -4.52
C ALA A 97 6.92 -1.81 -6.04
N THR A 98 6.26 -2.85 -6.58
CA THR A 98 6.19 -3.07 -8.04
C THR A 98 5.43 -1.95 -8.77
N HIS A 99 4.41 -1.34 -8.14
CA HIS A 99 3.76 -0.16 -8.71
C HIS A 99 4.70 1.04 -8.73
N LEU A 100 5.50 1.22 -7.68
CA LEU A 100 6.42 2.36 -7.57
C LEU A 100 7.57 2.32 -8.57
N LEU A 101 7.87 1.16 -9.18
CA LEU A 101 8.80 1.05 -10.31
C LEU A 101 8.28 1.68 -11.60
N LEU A 102 6.97 1.93 -11.69
CA LEU A 102 6.31 2.47 -12.89
C LEU A 102 6.21 4.00 -12.89
N LEU A 103 6.73 4.65 -11.83
CA LEU A 103 6.82 6.10 -11.65
C LEU A 103 8.04 6.67 -12.38
#